data_AF-A0A645J1R3-F1
#
_entry.id   AF-A0A645J1R3-F1
#
_cell.length_a   1.000
_cell.length_b   1.000
_cell.length_c   1.000
_cell.angle_alpha   90.00
_cell.angle_beta   90.00
_cell.angle_gamma   90.00
#
_symmetry.space_group_name_H-M   'P 1'
#
loop_
_entity.id
_entity.type
_entity.pdbx_description
1 polymer ?
#
loop_
_entity_poly.entity_id
_entity_poly.type
_entity_poly.pdbx_seq_one_letter_code
_entity_poly.pdbx_strand_id
1 'polypeptide(L)'
;MTTVFTTLKPYLKQAVAQNSATGLPVMRPLFLHYEDDARTYTLKYQYLLGQDLLVAPVHEQGKSDWTLYLPEDSWINVWTGETYQGGEITVDAPIGKPPVFYRAKSEWASLFATLRNI
;
A
#
# COMPACT_ATOMS: atom_id res chain seq x y z
N MET A 1 -7.26 -14.86 1.40
CA MET A 1 -7.24 -13.46 1.87
C MET A 1 -7.23 -13.31 3.39
N THR A 2 -7.92 -14.15 4.18
CA THR A 2 -7.87 -14.06 5.66
C THR A 2 -6.47 -14.31 6.23
N THR A 3 -5.69 -15.23 5.65
CA THR A 3 -4.29 -15.47 6.04
C THR A 3 -3.43 -14.20 5.90
N VAL A 4 -3.53 -13.49 4.77
CA VAL A 4 -2.86 -12.21 4.53
C VAL A 4 -3.23 -11.21 5.63
N PHE A 5 -4.53 -11.08 5.93
CA PHE A 5 -5.01 -10.18 6.98
C PHE A 5 -4.44 -10.53 8.37
N THR A 6 -4.44 -11.80 8.75
CA THR A 6 -3.92 -12.24 10.06
C THR A 6 -2.41 -12.08 10.16
N THR A 7 -1.67 -12.26 9.06
CA THR A 7 -0.22 -11.99 9.00
C THR A 7 0.06 -10.51 9.24
N LEU A 8 -0.76 -9.61 8.69
CA LEU A 8 -0.64 -8.15 8.89
C LEU A 8 -1.08 -7.65 10.27
N LYS A 9 -1.59 -8.52 11.16
CA LYS A 9 -2.10 -8.14 12.48
C LYS A 9 -1.13 -7.30 13.33
N PRO A 10 0.18 -7.59 13.42
CA PRO A 10 1.11 -6.76 14.19
C PRO A 10 1.20 -5.32 13.66
N TYR A 11 1.29 -5.17 12.34
CA TYR A 11 1.33 -3.87 11.66
C TYR A 11 0.04 -3.07 11.90
N LEU A 12 -1.12 -3.73 11.71
CA LEU A 12 -2.42 -3.11 11.95
C LEU A 12 -2.59 -2.66 13.40
N LYS A 13 -2.10 -3.45 14.37
CA LYS A 13 -2.12 -3.08 15.79
C LYS A 13 -1.28 -1.82 16.07
N GLN A 14 -0.10 -1.70 15.46
CA GLN A 14 0.72 -0.49 15.58
C GLN A 14 -0.02 0.74 15.04
N ALA A 15 -0.63 0.64 13.85
CA ALA A 15 -1.40 1.73 13.26
C ALA A 15 -2.62 2.12 14.13
N VAL A 16 -3.34 1.14 14.70
CA VAL A 16 -4.45 1.39 15.63
C VAL A 16 -3.99 2.05 16.92
N ALA A 17 -2.83 1.64 17.47
CA ALA A 17 -2.25 2.29 18.64
C ALA A 17 -1.89 3.76 18.35
N GLN A 18 -1.30 4.04 17.18
CA GLN A 18 -1.01 5.42 16.75
C GLN A 18 -2.28 6.25 16.59
N ASN A 19 -3.33 5.68 15.99
CA ASN A 19 -4.63 6.32 15.89
C ASN A 19 -5.19 6.67 17.28
N SER A 20 -5.12 5.76 18.25
CA SER A 20 -5.58 6.03 19.61
C SER A 20 -4.78 7.13 20.31
N ALA A 21 -3.48 7.26 20.02
CA ALA A 21 -2.61 8.20 20.70
C ALA A 21 -2.64 9.61 20.07
N THR A 22 -2.87 9.71 18.76
CA THR A 22 -2.65 10.95 17.99
C THR A 22 -3.83 11.37 17.11
N GLY A 23 -4.83 10.50 16.94
CA GLY A 23 -5.91 10.70 15.98
C GLY A 23 -5.54 10.43 14.52
N LEU A 24 -4.30 10.00 14.24
CA LEU A 24 -3.87 9.70 12.88
C LEU A 24 -4.56 8.41 12.35
N PRO A 25 -5.37 8.47 11.27
CA PRO A 25 -6.19 7.34 10.86
C PRO A 25 -5.37 6.17 10.36
N VAL A 26 -5.95 4.96 10.38
CA VAL A 26 -5.31 3.74 9.88
C VAL A 26 -5.25 3.71 8.36
N MET A 27 -6.33 4.12 7.68
CA MET A 27 -6.33 4.37 6.24
C MET A 27 -6.12 5.86 6.01
N ARG A 28 -5.11 6.23 5.23
CA ARG A 28 -4.64 7.61 5.09
C ARG A 28 -4.66 8.03 3.63
N PRO A 29 -5.09 9.26 3.32
CA PRO A 29 -4.81 9.81 2.00
C PRO A 29 -3.29 9.98 1.82
N LEU A 30 -2.82 9.87 0.58
CA LEU A 30 -1.38 9.93 0.29
C LEU A 30 -0.75 11.27 0.69
N PHE A 31 -1.46 12.38 0.47
CA PHE A 31 -0.95 13.73 0.76
C PHE A 31 -0.52 13.93 2.21
N LEU A 32 -1.00 13.11 3.16
CA LEU A 32 -0.62 13.20 4.56
C LEU A 32 0.88 12.91 4.79
N HIS A 33 1.49 12.09 3.93
CA HIS A 33 2.92 11.74 4.00
C HIS A 33 3.74 12.32 2.85
N TYR A 34 3.06 12.96 1.89
CA TYR A 34 3.64 13.44 0.63
C TYR A 34 3.06 14.83 0.28
N GLU A 35 3.18 15.78 1.22
CA GLU A 35 2.54 17.11 1.13
C GLU A 35 3.02 17.95 -0.07
N ASP A 36 4.28 17.78 -0.48
CA ASP A 36 4.84 18.51 -1.62
C ASP A 36 4.40 17.94 -2.99
N ASP A 37 3.73 16.77 -3.00
CA ASP A 37 3.26 16.13 -4.21
C ASP A 37 1.79 16.48 -4.49
N ALA A 38 1.60 17.50 -5.34
CA ALA A 38 0.29 18.00 -5.72
C ALA A 38 -0.66 16.93 -6.30
N ARG A 39 -0.13 15.86 -6.93
CA ARG A 39 -0.99 14.80 -7.50
C ARG A 39 -1.75 14.08 -6.39
N THR A 40 -1.12 13.89 -5.23
CA THR A 40 -1.67 13.11 -4.12
C THR A 40 -2.95 13.70 -3.51
N TYR A 41 -3.19 15.00 -3.68
CA TYR A 41 -4.41 15.70 -3.21
C TYR A 41 -5.66 15.36 -4.03
N THR A 42 -5.49 14.89 -5.27
CA THR A 42 -6.60 14.60 -6.18
C THR A 42 -6.98 13.12 -6.23
N LEU A 43 -6.14 12.25 -5.66
CA LEU A 43 -6.35 10.79 -5.66
C LEU A 43 -7.47 10.42 -4.69
N LYS A 44 -8.41 9.59 -5.17
CA LYS A 44 -9.60 9.16 -4.39
C LYS A 44 -9.67 7.66 -4.13
N TYR A 45 -9.06 6.86 -5.00
CA TYR A 45 -9.24 5.40 -5.04
C TYR A 45 -8.00 4.60 -4.63
N GLN A 46 -7.00 5.28 -4.08
CA GLN A 46 -5.83 4.66 -3.47
C GLN A 46 -5.54 5.31 -2.13
N TYR A 47 -4.96 4.55 -1.23
CA TYR A 47 -4.71 4.99 0.14
C TYR A 47 -3.43 4.36 0.68
N LEU A 48 -2.88 4.98 1.73
CA LEU A 48 -1.88 4.35 2.57
C LEU A 48 -2.58 3.61 3.71
N LEU A 49 -2.26 2.34 3.89
CA LEU A 49 -2.61 1.58 5.08
C LEU A 49 -1.44 1.74 6.06
N GLY A 50 -1.65 2.48 7.14
CA GLY A 50 -0.55 2.99 7.96
C GLY A 50 0.34 3.94 7.15
N GLN A 51 1.65 3.95 7.41
CA GLN A 51 2.61 4.78 6.66
C GLN A 51 3.30 4.02 5.51
N ASP A 52 3.29 2.69 5.57
CA ASP A 52 4.27 1.88 4.85
C ASP A 52 3.67 1.00 3.76
N LEU A 53 2.35 0.82 3.72
CA LEU A 53 1.66 0.10 2.66
C LEU A 53 0.83 1.06 1.81
N LEU A 54 1.00 1.04 0.50
CA LEU A 54 0.13 1.69 -0.47
C LEU A 54 -0.79 0.63 -1.08
N VAL A 55 -2.10 0.93 -1.13
CA VAL A 55 -3.13 0.04 -1.67
C VAL A 55 -3.94 0.79 -2.72
N ALA A 56 -4.07 0.19 -3.91
CA ALA A 56 -4.92 0.69 -5.00
C ALA A 56 -5.89 -0.42 -5.44
N PRO A 57 -7.07 -0.55 -4.81
CA PRO A 57 -8.02 -1.61 -5.12
C PRO A 57 -8.52 -1.51 -6.57
N VAL A 58 -8.54 -2.64 -7.26
CA VAL A 58 -9.24 -2.78 -8.56
C VAL A 58 -10.73 -2.62 -8.31
N HIS A 59 -11.33 -1.58 -8.90
CA HIS A 59 -12.75 -1.27 -8.72
C HIS A 59 -13.56 -1.35 -10.03
N GLU A 60 -12.96 -1.85 -11.11
CA GLU A 60 -13.63 -2.12 -12.39
C GLU A 60 -13.68 -3.62 -12.69
N GLN A 61 -14.80 -4.09 -13.25
CA GLN A 61 -14.99 -5.49 -13.60
C GLN A 61 -14.10 -5.90 -14.79
N GLY A 62 -13.62 -7.15 -14.78
CA GLY A 62 -12.96 -7.76 -15.93
C GLY A 62 -11.51 -7.32 -16.15
N LYS A 63 -10.92 -6.61 -15.19
CA LYS A 63 -9.52 -6.19 -15.24
C LYS A 63 -8.57 -7.30 -14.78
N SER A 64 -7.46 -7.41 -15.49
CA SER A 64 -6.31 -8.25 -15.13
C SER A 64 -5.08 -7.44 -14.75
N ASP A 65 -5.13 -6.12 -14.94
CA ASP A 65 -4.11 -5.13 -14.62
C ASP A 65 -4.74 -3.92 -13.93
N TRP A 66 -3.90 -3.03 -13.39
CA TRP A 66 -4.36 -1.80 -12.77
C TRP A 66 -3.31 -0.70 -12.87
N THR A 67 -3.76 0.49 -13.28
CA THR A 67 -2.93 1.70 -13.29
C THR A 67 -3.13 2.48 -11.99
N LEU A 68 -2.04 2.91 -11.38
CA LEU A 68 -2.04 3.68 -10.14
C LEU A 68 -0.86 4.67 -10.10
N TYR A 69 -0.91 5.58 -9.14
CA TYR A 69 0.20 6.49 -8.86
C TYR A 69 1.00 6.06 -7.64
N LEU A 70 2.32 6.06 -7.74
CA LEU A 70 3.22 5.94 -6.60
C LEU A 70 3.84 7.32 -6.33
N PRO A 71 3.76 7.87 -5.12
CA PRO A 71 4.52 9.07 -4.78
C PRO A 71 6.02 8.74 -4.73
N GLU A 72 6.88 9.75 -4.83
CA GLU A 72 8.34 9.60 -4.84
C GLU A 72 8.87 8.90 -3.58
N ASP A 73 9.09 7.59 -3.70
CA ASP A 73 9.71 6.69 -2.73
C ASP A 73 10.14 5.40 -3.46
N SER A 74 10.85 4.51 -2.77
CA SER A 74 11.15 3.17 -3.28
C SER A 74 10.07 2.20 -2.80
N TRP A 75 9.23 1.76 -3.72
CA TRP A 75 8.09 0.88 -3.46
C TRP A 75 8.38 -0.55 -3.92
N ILE A 76 7.96 -1.54 -3.15
CA ILE A 76 8.11 -2.96 -3.49
C ILE A 76 6.73 -3.59 -3.59
N ASN A 77 6.41 -4.21 -4.72
CA ASN A 77 5.16 -4.95 -4.89
C ASN A 77 5.13 -6.16 -3.93
N VAL A 78 4.08 -6.29 -3.11
CA VAL A 78 4.02 -7.34 -2.07
C VAL A 78 3.92 -8.75 -2.63
N TRP A 79 3.56 -8.94 -3.91
CA TRP A 79 3.40 -10.25 -4.54
C TRP A 79 4.60 -10.65 -5.39
N THR A 80 5.11 -9.72 -6.21
CA THR A 80 6.23 -10.01 -7.12
C THR A 80 7.59 -9.72 -6.50
N GLY A 81 7.65 -8.81 -5.52
CA GLY A 81 8.91 -8.31 -4.98
C GLY A 81 9.65 -7.35 -5.89
N GLU A 82 9.08 -6.97 -7.02
CA GLU A 82 9.66 -5.97 -7.91
C GLU A 82 9.64 -4.58 -7.26
N THR A 83 10.69 -3.82 -7.54
CA THR A 83 10.86 -2.47 -7.03
C THR A 83 10.43 -1.46 -8.09
N TYR A 84 9.63 -0.49 -7.67
CA TYR A 84 9.15 0.63 -8.45
C TYR A 84 9.61 1.92 -7.79
N GLN A 85 9.93 2.91 -8.62
CA GLN A 85 10.11 4.30 -8.17
C GLN A 85 8.79 5.06 -8.33
N GLY A 86 8.73 6.30 -7.84
CA GLY A 86 7.56 7.16 -7.99
C GLY A 86 7.10 7.31 -9.45
N GLY A 87 5.87 7.81 -9.61
CA GLY A 87 5.22 8.00 -10.90
C GLY A 87 4.00 7.12 -11.13
N GLU A 88 3.43 7.24 -12.32
CA GLU A 88 2.31 6.40 -12.75
C GLU A 88 2.83 5.06 -13.28
N ILE A 89 2.26 3.97 -12.79
CA ILE A 89 2.65 2.61 -13.17
C ILE A 89 1.40 1.77 -13.46
N THR A 90 1.57 0.74 -14.29
CA THR A 90 0.55 -0.29 -14.50
C THR A 90 1.14 -1.64 -14.12
N VAL A 91 0.40 -2.41 -13.31
CA VAL A 91 0.85 -3.73 -12.81
C VAL A 91 -0.23 -4.78 -13.02
N ASP A 92 0.19 -6.03 -13.12
CA ASP A 92 -0.72 -7.18 -13.08
C ASP A 92 -1.50 -7.19 -11.77
N ALA A 93 -2.82 -7.36 -11.88
CA ALA A 93 -3.78 -7.36 -10.78
C ALA A 93 -4.83 -8.47 -10.89
N PRO A 94 -4.45 -9.75 -11.10
CA PRO A 94 -5.41 -10.85 -11.10
C PRO A 94 -6.07 -10.99 -9.72
N ILE A 95 -7.25 -11.61 -9.69
CA ILE A 95 -7.95 -11.91 -8.42
C ILE A 95 -7.00 -12.62 -7.45
N GLY A 96 -6.92 -12.10 -6.22
CA GLY A 96 -6.04 -12.61 -5.16
C GLY A 96 -4.70 -11.86 -5.04
N LYS A 97 -4.31 -11.06 -6.03
CA LYS A 97 -3.11 -10.22 -6.01
C LYS A 97 -3.45 -8.75 -6.27
N PRO A 98 -4.20 -8.08 -5.37
CA PRO A 98 -4.54 -6.66 -5.56
C PRO A 98 -3.28 -5.78 -5.60
N PRO A 99 -3.26 -4.64 -6.32
CA PRO A 99 -2.12 -3.74 -6.34
C PRO A 99 -1.80 -3.21 -4.94
N VAL A 100 -0.73 -3.73 -4.35
CA VAL A 100 -0.27 -3.41 -3.00
C VAL A 100 1.24 -3.33 -2.98
N PHE A 101 1.76 -2.25 -2.40
CA PHE A 101 3.18 -1.95 -2.37
C PHE A 101 3.60 -1.58 -0.96
N TYR A 102 4.82 -1.93 -0.56
CA TYR A 102 5.40 -1.46 0.68
C TYR A 102 6.67 -0.65 0.46
N ARG A 103 6.96 0.27 1.38
CA ARG A 103 8.19 1.08 1.33
C ARG A 103 9.41 0.20 1.59
N ALA A 104 10.42 0.27 0.73
CA ALA A 104 11.64 -0.54 0.85
C ALA A 104 12.39 -0.32 2.19
N LYS A 105 12.27 0.89 2.76
CA LYS A 105 12.89 1.29 4.03
C LYS A 105 11.99 1.06 5.26
N SER A 106 10.84 0.41 5.11
CA SER A 106 9.96 0.13 6.25
C SER A 106 10.63 -0.80 7.25
N GLU A 107 10.47 -0.51 8.54
CA GLU A 107 10.84 -1.42 9.64
C GLU A 107 10.06 -2.75 9.59
N TRP A 108 8.91 -2.78 8.89
CA TRP A 108 8.06 -3.94 8.68
C TRP A 108 8.35 -4.69 7.37
N ALA A 109 9.39 -4.29 6.61
CA ALA A 109 9.70 -4.89 5.31
C ALA A 109 9.87 -6.42 5.38
N SER A 110 10.44 -6.95 6.48
CA SER A 110 10.59 -8.38 6.69
C SER A 110 9.23 -9.10 6.82
N LEU A 111 8.26 -8.49 7.52
CA LEU A 111 6.89 -9.00 7.63
C LEU A 111 6.20 -8.97 6.26
N PHE A 112 6.28 -7.86 5.53
CA PHE A 112 5.63 -7.71 4.22
C PHE A 112 6.19 -8.68 3.18
N ALA A 113 7.50 -8.92 3.20
CA ALA A 113 8.14 -9.88 2.31
C ALA A 113 7.61 -11.32 2.47
N THR A 114 7.05 -11.67 3.63
CA THR A 114 6.44 -13.00 3.85
C THR A 114 5.14 -13.20 3.07
N LEU A 115 4.44 -12.11 2.70
CA LEU A 115 3.16 -12.18 1.98
C LEU A 115 3.30 -12.81 0.59
N ARG A 116 4.49 -12.75 -0.01
CA ARG A 116 4.80 -13.42 -1.29
C ARG A 116 4.64 -14.94 -1.25
N ASN A 117 4.72 -15.52 -0.06
CA ASN A 117 4.72 -16.97 0.15
C ASN A 117 3.38 -17.49 0.71
N ILE A 118 2.35 -16.63 0.78
CA ILE A 118 1.00 -16.95 1.26
C ILE A 118 0.08 -17.14 0.06
#